data_AF-A0A9P7AE54-F1
#
_entry.id   AF-A0A9P7AE54-F1
#
_cell.length_a   1.000
_cell.length_b   1.000
_cell.length_c   1.000
_cell.angle_alpha   90.00
_cell.angle_beta   90.00
_cell.angle_gamma   90.00
#
_symmetry.space_group_name_H-M   'P 1'
#
loop_
_entity.id
_entity.type
_entity.pdbx_description
1 polymer ?
#
loop_
_entity_poly.entity_id
_entity_poly.type
_entity_poly.pdbx_seq_one_letter_code
_entity_poly.pdbx_strand_id
1 'polypeptide(L)'
;MMTATATRTFSIPRPSEAEFRRLHNSRHGEIAQALDMDDDDFTVFKRQVREKMYASLDPSKKFDEQDPSAWRRFVQWAYETMPSLISKYEDAWPVELYVKISLSKRIAHERFRFRKAVAKYKQTMTIRSSSSAQGEAEMSPTDLPPPYDEIDRVTDSETPGAHMHPDAAPENIEKFLRSCDFDLGHLTSTFVTRRAGLFNLGRLELLASWPAALRRDHLERHFGTMLDDVEIEVLNKRFVEMSHVQI
;
A
#
# COMPACT_ATOMS: atom_id res chain seq x y z
N MET A 1 9.66 -45.44 17.67
CA MET A 1 8.37 -45.26 18.35
C MET A 1 7.56 -44.27 17.54
N MET A 2 6.55 -44.73 16.79
CA MET A 2 5.66 -43.84 16.05
C MET A 2 4.58 -43.34 17.02
N THR A 3 4.64 -42.06 17.40
CA THR A 3 3.58 -41.41 18.16
C THR A 3 2.36 -41.28 17.26
N ALA A 4 1.31 -42.04 17.56
CA ALA A 4 0.01 -41.86 16.93
C ALA A 4 -0.49 -40.45 17.25
N THR A 5 -0.41 -39.53 16.27
CA THR A 5 -1.06 -38.23 16.34
C THR A 5 -2.56 -38.46 16.36
N ALA A 6 -3.17 -38.29 17.53
CA ALA A 6 -4.61 -38.26 17.66
C ALA A 6 -5.17 -37.18 16.74
N THR A 7 -5.96 -37.58 15.75
CA THR A 7 -6.63 -36.67 14.81
C THR A 7 -7.57 -35.79 15.63
N ARG A 8 -7.22 -34.51 15.77
CA ARG A 8 -8.09 -33.53 16.42
C ARG A 8 -9.31 -33.36 15.52
N THR A 9 -10.47 -33.84 15.94
CA THR A 9 -11.71 -33.69 15.18
C THR A 9 -12.21 -32.25 15.34
N PHE A 10 -11.90 -31.39 14.38
CA PHE A 10 -12.49 -30.06 14.28
C PHE A 10 -13.94 -30.18 13.79
N SER A 11 -14.84 -29.36 14.32
CA SER A 11 -16.27 -29.39 13.94
C SER A 11 -16.53 -28.71 12.60
N ILE A 12 -15.72 -27.72 12.23
CA ILE A 12 -15.89 -26.91 11.02
C ILE A 12 -14.56 -26.90 10.24
N PRO A 13 -14.49 -27.57 9.08
CA PRO A 13 -13.27 -27.61 8.27
C PRO A 13 -12.97 -26.24 7.66
N ARG A 14 -11.74 -26.05 7.21
CA ARG A 14 -11.37 -24.87 6.43
C ARG A 14 -12.12 -24.88 5.09
N PRO A 15 -12.77 -23.77 4.67
CA PRO A 15 -13.44 -23.71 3.38
C PRO A 15 -12.43 -23.86 2.24
N SER A 16 -12.92 -24.32 1.09
CA SER A 16 -12.10 -24.36 -0.13
C SER A 16 -11.56 -22.97 -0.49
N GLU A 17 -10.43 -22.90 -1.21
CA GLU A 17 -9.84 -21.61 -1.59
C GLU A 17 -10.79 -20.73 -2.43
N ALA A 18 -11.67 -21.34 -3.22
CA ALA A 18 -12.70 -20.61 -3.97
C ALA A 18 -13.75 -20.00 -3.03
N GLU A 19 -14.18 -20.75 -2.02
CA GLU A 19 -15.15 -20.28 -1.03
C GLU A 19 -14.54 -19.25 -0.07
N PHE A 20 -13.30 -19.44 0.35
CA PHE A 20 -12.57 -18.46 1.16
C PHE A 20 -12.48 -17.11 0.43
N ARG A 21 -12.17 -17.13 -0.87
CA ARG A 21 -12.19 -15.92 -1.73
C ARG A 21 -13.58 -15.32 -1.89
N ARG A 22 -14.63 -16.14 -1.98
CA ARG A 22 -16.03 -15.65 -1.99
C ARG A 22 -16.33 -14.91 -0.68
N LEU A 23 -16.07 -15.54 0.46
CA LEU A 23 -16.31 -14.98 1.79
C LEU A 23 -15.50 -13.71 2.05
N HIS A 24 -14.29 -13.60 1.51
CA HIS A 24 -13.47 -12.39 1.60
C HIS A 24 -14.20 -11.15 1.04
N ASN A 25 -15.00 -11.34 -0.02
CA ASN A 25 -15.73 -10.26 -0.68
C ASN A 25 -17.19 -10.14 -0.22
N SER A 26 -17.62 -11.01 0.70
CA SER A 26 -18.98 -11.10 1.20
C SER A 26 -19.35 -10.01 2.21
N ARG A 27 -20.65 -9.86 2.45
CA ARG A 27 -21.19 -9.00 3.51
C ARG A 27 -20.92 -9.60 4.89
N HIS A 28 -20.91 -8.76 5.93
CA HIS A 28 -20.66 -9.22 7.30
C HIS A 28 -21.65 -10.29 7.77
N GLY A 29 -22.93 -10.21 7.38
CA GLY A 29 -23.93 -11.23 7.73
C GLY A 29 -23.67 -12.59 7.06
N GLU A 30 -23.21 -12.59 5.81
CA GLU A 30 -22.82 -13.82 5.11
C GLU A 30 -21.59 -14.48 5.76
N ILE A 31 -20.65 -13.67 6.25
CA ILE A 31 -19.48 -14.16 7.00
C ILE A 31 -19.92 -14.74 8.35
N ALA A 32 -20.80 -14.04 9.10
CA ALA A 32 -21.33 -14.53 10.37
C ALA A 32 -22.04 -15.88 10.20
N GLN A 33 -22.89 -15.98 9.16
CA GLN A 33 -23.57 -17.22 8.81
C GLN A 33 -22.59 -18.35 8.44
N ALA A 34 -21.57 -18.07 7.64
CA ALA A 34 -20.55 -19.06 7.28
C ALA A 34 -19.71 -19.52 8.49
N LEU A 35 -19.66 -18.69 9.53
CA LEU A 35 -19.00 -19.00 10.78
C LEU A 35 -19.92 -19.69 11.79
N ASP A 36 -21.21 -19.88 11.51
CA ASP A 36 -22.18 -20.38 12.50
C ASP A 36 -22.14 -19.55 13.80
N MET A 37 -22.03 -18.22 13.66
CA MET A 37 -22.07 -17.24 14.75
C MET A 37 -23.33 -16.40 14.60
N ASP A 38 -24.01 -16.11 15.71
CA ASP A 38 -25.03 -15.06 15.70
C ASP A 38 -24.38 -13.66 15.54
N ASP A 39 -25.22 -12.65 15.30
CA ASP A 39 -24.74 -11.29 15.03
C ASP A 39 -24.02 -10.65 16.23
N ASP A 40 -24.41 -11.01 17.45
CA ASP A 40 -23.84 -10.48 18.69
C ASP A 40 -22.46 -11.09 18.95
N ASP A 41 -22.35 -12.42 18.88
CA ASP A 41 -21.10 -13.16 18.97
C ASP A 41 -20.12 -12.74 17.88
N PHE A 42 -20.61 -12.59 16.63
CA PHE A 42 -19.77 -12.12 15.54
C PHE A 42 -19.29 -10.68 15.79
N THR A 43 -20.11 -9.84 16.42
CA THR A 43 -19.72 -8.47 16.78
C THR A 43 -18.63 -8.46 17.86
N VAL A 44 -18.74 -9.31 18.88
CA VAL A 44 -17.71 -9.48 19.91
C VAL A 44 -16.40 -10.01 19.30
N PHE A 45 -16.49 -11.04 18.46
CA PHE A 45 -15.35 -11.61 17.74
C PHE A 45 -14.61 -10.55 16.92
N LYS A 46 -15.33 -9.81 16.06
CA LYS A 46 -14.75 -8.75 15.22
C LYS A 46 -14.01 -7.71 16.06
N ARG A 47 -14.61 -7.28 17.18
CA ARG A 47 -14.02 -6.27 18.07
C ARG A 47 -12.69 -6.77 18.64
N GLN A 48 -12.68 -7.96 19.23
CA GLN A 48 -11.47 -8.53 19.84
C GLN A 48 -10.35 -8.75 18.82
N VAL A 49 -10.66 -9.35 17.66
CA VAL A 49 -9.67 -9.60 16.60
C VAL A 49 -9.12 -8.28 16.06
N ARG A 50 -9.98 -7.28 15.82
CA ARG A 50 -9.55 -5.96 15.32
C ARG A 50 -8.65 -5.22 16.31
N GLU A 51 -9.02 -5.19 17.58
CA GLU A 51 -8.23 -4.54 18.63
C GLU A 51 -6.84 -5.16 18.73
N LYS A 52 -6.77 -6.50 18.78
CA LYS A 52 -5.48 -7.18 18.77
C LYS A 52 -4.71 -6.95 17.48
N MET A 53 -5.39 -6.92 16.32
CA MET A 53 -4.76 -6.75 15.02
C MET A 53 -3.99 -5.45 14.97
N TYR A 54 -4.59 -4.34 15.42
CA TYR A 54 -3.91 -3.05 15.48
C TYR A 54 -2.78 -2.97 16.50
N ALA A 55 -2.77 -3.82 17.52
CA ALA A 55 -1.72 -3.86 18.53
C ALA A 55 -0.54 -4.77 18.16
N SER A 56 -0.71 -5.70 17.22
CA SER A 56 0.25 -6.79 16.99
C SER A 56 0.66 -7.00 15.54
N LEU A 57 -0.11 -6.48 14.57
CA LEU A 57 0.19 -6.57 13.14
C LEU A 57 0.38 -5.16 12.56
N ASP A 58 1.06 -5.07 11.42
CA ASP A 58 1.29 -3.81 10.72
C ASP A 58 0.10 -3.48 9.83
N PRO A 59 -0.75 -2.49 10.17
CA PRO A 59 -1.95 -2.21 9.42
C PRO A 59 -1.70 -1.58 8.04
N SER A 60 -0.46 -1.15 7.75
CA SER A 60 -0.07 -0.56 6.46
C SER A 60 0.27 -1.62 5.41
N LYS A 61 0.54 -2.86 5.84
CA LYS A 61 0.97 -3.97 4.99
C LYS A 61 -0.19 -4.89 4.64
N LYS A 62 -0.12 -5.52 3.46
CA LYS A 62 -1.05 -6.62 3.11
C LYS A 62 -0.82 -7.81 4.02
N PHE A 63 -1.76 -8.75 4.03
CA PHE A 63 -1.65 -9.97 4.83
C PHE A 63 -0.38 -10.77 4.51
N ASP A 64 -0.08 -10.97 3.23
CA ASP A 64 1.08 -11.76 2.78
C ASP A 64 2.43 -11.04 3.01
N GLU A 65 2.37 -9.75 3.38
CA GLU A 65 3.53 -8.90 3.69
C GLU A 65 3.77 -8.77 5.21
N GLN A 66 2.92 -9.38 6.05
CA GLN A 66 3.09 -9.36 7.50
C GLN A 66 4.30 -10.19 7.94
N ASP A 67 4.91 -9.81 9.06
CA ASP A 67 5.93 -10.63 9.71
C ASP A 67 5.33 -12.00 10.12
N PRO A 68 5.84 -13.13 9.59
CA PRO A 68 5.34 -14.46 9.94
C PRO A 68 5.41 -14.76 11.43
N SER A 69 6.35 -14.15 12.16
CA SER A 69 6.49 -14.34 13.61
C SER A 69 5.45 -13.55 14.41
N ALA A 70 5.12 -12.32 13.98
CA ALA A 70 3.98 -11.57 14.49
C ALA A 70 2.65 -12.30 14.23
N TRP A 71 2.46 -12.85 13.02
CA TRP A 71 1.26 -13.64 12.70
C TRP A 71 1.12 -14.89 13.58
N ARG A 72 2.20 -15.67 13.77
CA ARG A 72 2.16 -16.85 14.67
C ARG A 72 1.77 -16.47 16.10
N ARG A 73 2.31 -15.38 16.64
CA ARG A 73 1.95 -14.86 17.97
C ARG A 73 0.49 -14.40 18.02
N PHE A 74 -0.01 -13.81 16.94
CA PHE A 74 -1.40 -13.39 16.81
C PHE A 74 -2.37 -14.58 16.83
N VAL A 75 -2.07 -15.65 16.07
CA VAL A 75 -2.88 -16.87 16.06
C VAL A 75 -2.82 -17.57 17.43
N GLN A 76 -1.65 -17.65 18.05
CA GLN A 76 -1.51 -18.20 19.41
C GLN A 76 -2.39 -17.45 20.42
N TRP A 77 -2.39 -16.11 20.37
CA TRP A 77 -3.27 -15.30 21.20
C TRP A 77 -4.76 -15.62 20.98
N ALA A 78 -5.18 -15.90 19.74
CA ALA A 78 -6.57 -16.24 19.45
C ALA A 78 -6.97 -17.57 20.11
N TYR A 79 -6.08 -18.58 20.10
CA TYR A 79 -6.28 -19.85 20.81
C TYR A 79 -6.41 -19.66 22.32
N GLU A 80 -5.64 -18.74 22.91
CA GLU A 80 -5.65 -18.47 24.36
C GLU A 80 -6.87 -17.65 24.80
N THR A 81 -7.26 -16.66 23.99
CA THR A 81 -8.29 -15.68 24.36
C THR A 81 -9.70 -16.15 24.02
N MET A 82 -9.86 -16.91 22.94
CA MET A 82 -11.16 -17.38 22.45
C MET A 82 -11.14 -18.90 22.22
N PRO A 83 -10.77 -19.71 23.22
CA PRO A 83 -10.54 -21.15 23.04
C PRO A 83 -11.79 -21.88 22.53
N SER A 84 -12.97 -21.54 23.04
CA SER A 84 -14.26 -22.13 22.65
C SER A 84 -14.65 -21.84 21.19
N LEU A 85 -14.20 -20.69 20.67
CA LEU A 85 -14.43 -20.29 19.30
C LEU A 85 -13.45 -21.01 18.39
N ILE A 86 -12.15 -20.85 18.66
CA ILE A 86 -11.10 -21.34 17.77
C ILE A 86 -11.05 -22.88 17.73
N SER A 87 -11.38 -23.58 18.82
CA SER A 87 -11.40 -25.04 18.82
C SER A 87 -12.39 -25.66 17.82
N LYS A 88 -13.40 -24.91 17.38
CA LYS A 88 -14.39 -25.37 16.40
C LYS A 88 -13.86 -25.39 14.97
N TYR A 89 -12.90 -24.51 14.64
CA TYR A 89 -12.45 -24.29 13.27
C TYR A 89 -11.04 -24.81 13.06
N GLU A 90 -10.84 -25.47 11.93
CA GLU A 90 -9.51 -25.87 11.47
C GLU A 90 -8.61 -24.64 11.24
N ASP A 91 -7.36 -24.71 11.73
CA ASP A 91 -6.32 -23.68 11.55
C ASP A 91 -6.70 -22.25 11.93
N ALA A 92 -7.73 -22.05 12.76
CA ALA A 92 -8.25 -20.72 13.09
C ALA A 92 -8.58 -19.87 11.83
N TRP A 93 -9.03 -20.50 10.73
CA TRP A 93 -9.32 -19.80 9.48
C TRP A 93 -10.28 -18.60 9.60
N PRO A 94 -11.24 -18.52 10.56
CA PRO A 94 -12.06 -17.31 10.73
C PRO A 94 -11.26 -16.07 11.09
N VAL A 95 -10.21 -16.26 11.90
CA VAL A 95 -9.30 -15.18 12.33
C VAL A 95 -8.51 -14.69 11.12
N GLU A 96 -7.95 -15.62 10.34
CA GLU A 96 -7.24 -15.30 9.09
C GLU A 96 -8.12 -14.55 8.11
N LEU A 97 -9.33 -15.05 7.85
CA LEU A 97 -10.29 -14.43 6.95
C LEU A 97 -10.60 -12.99 7.38
N TYR A 98 -10.92 -12.79 8.67
CA TYR A 98 -11.26 -11.47 9.17
C TYR A 98 -10.09 -10.47 9.10
N VAL A 99 -8.87 -10.92 9.42
CA VAL A 99 -7.68 -10.07 9.30
C VAL A 99 -7.42 -9.68 7.85
N LYS A 100 -7.48 -10.64 6.90
CA LYS A 100 -7.34 -10.36 5.46
C LYS A 100 -8.32 -9.30 4.97
N ILE A 101 -9.60 -9.44 5.32
CA ILE A 101 -10.65 -8.47 4.99
C ILE A 101 -10.35 -7.10 5.61
N SER A 102 -9.98 -7.08 6.88
CA SER A 102 -9.77 -5.84 7.64
C SER A 102 -8.57 -5.04 7.13
N LEU A 103 -7.44 -5.70 6.86
CA LEU A 103 -6.25 -5.07 6.26
C LEU A 103 -6.56 -4.55 4.85
N SER A 104 -7.21 -5.37 4.01
CA SER A 104 -7.57 -4.98 2.65
C SER A 104 -8.49 -3.74 2.62
N LYS A 105 -9.53 -3.71 3.46
CA LYS A 105 -10.43 -2.56 3.59
C LYS A 105 -9.70 -1.31 4.09
N ARG A 106 -8.76 -1.46 5.03
CA ARG A 106 -7.98 -0.33 5.53
C ARG A 106 -7.08 0.27 4.47
N ILE A 107 -6.31 -0.56 3.76
CA ILE A 107 -5.45 -0.11 2.66
C ILE A 107 -6.28 0.58 1.57
N ALA A 108 -7.43 0.00 1.20
CA ALA A 108 -8.35 0.62 0.24
C ALA A 108 -8.87 1.98 0.73
N HIS A 109 -9.22 2.09 2.01
CA HIS A 109 -9.69 3.33 2.62
C HIS A 109 -8.59 4.41 2.65
N GLU A 110 -7.37 4.04 3.03
CA GLU A 110 -6.21 4.94 3.03
C GLU A 110 -5.92 5.45 1.60
N ARG A 111 -5.93 4.56 0.60
CA ARG A 111 -5.83 4.92 -0.82
C ARG A 111 -6.95 5.86 -1.27
N PHE A 112 -8.18 5.62 -0.84
CA PHE A 112 -9.31 6.49 -1.16
C PHE A 112 -9.15 7.89 -0.52
N ARG A 113 -8.79 7.96 0.77
CA ARG A 113 -8.53 9.24 1.46
C ARG A 113 -7.41 10.02 0.78
N PHE A 114 -6.35 9.31 0.38
CA PHE A 114 -5.25 9.88 -0.38
C PHE A 114 -5.72 10.47 -1.72
N ARG A 115 -6.45 9.69 -2.54
CA ARG A 115 -7.02 10.17 -3.82
C ARG A 115 -7.88 11.41 -3.64
N LYS A 116 -8.71 11.44 -2.60
CA LYS A 116 -9.54 12.60 -2.27
C LYS A 116 -8.72 13.84 -1.88
N ALA A 117 -7.65 13.65 -1.10
CA ALA A 117 -6.74 14.74 -0.72
C ALA A 117 -6.01 15.31 -1.94
N VAL A 118 -5.51 14.45 -2.83
CA VAL A 118 -4.86 14.85 -4.10
C VAL A 118 -5.84 15.60 -5.00
N ALA A 119 -7.07 15.13 -5.15
CA ALA A 119 -8.09 15.81 -5.95
C ALA A 119 -8.40 17.22 -5.41
N LYS A 120 -8.54 17.37 -4.09
CA LYS A 120 -8.75 18.66 -3.44
C LYS A 120 -7.56 19.61 -3.65
N TYR A 121 -6.34 19.08 -3.54
CA TYR A 121 -5.13 19.85 -3.81
C TYR A 121 -5.07 20.37 -5.25
N LYS A 122 -5.33 19.49 -6.24
CA LYS A 122 -5.41 19.87 -7.66
C LYS A 122 -6.42 21.00 -7.90
N GLN A 123 -7.62 20.89 -7.33
CA GLN A 123 -8.64 21.96 -7.44
C GLN A 123 -8.16 23.29 -6.84
N THR A 124 -7.47 23.24 -5.71
CA THR A 124 -6.93 24.45 -5.05
C THR A 124 -5.86 25.12 -5.92
N MET A 125 -5.02 24.34 -6.58
CA MET A 125 -3.98 24.86 -7.48
C MET A 125 -4.57 25.46 -8.76
N THR A 126 -5.58 24.83 -9.35
CA THR A 126 -6.27 25.41 -10.53
C THR A 126 -6.86 26.79 -10.22
N ILE A 127 -7.53 26.94 -9.07
CA ILE A 127 -8.12 28.23 -8.66
C ILE A 127 -7.04 29.30 -8.45
N ARG A 128 -5.92 28.93 -7.81
CA ARG A 128 -4.81 29.86 -7.57
C ARG A 128 -4.15 30.32 -8.87
N SER A 129 -3.94 29.42 -9.82
CA SER A 129 -3.36 29.76 -11.12
C SER A 129 -4.30 30.64 -11.95
N SER A 130 -5.61 30.44 -11.87
CA SER A 130 -6.58 31.32 -12.55
C SER A 130 -6.61 32.76 -12.01
N SER A 131 -6.20 32.99 -10.77
CA SER A 131 -6.15 34.33 -10.16
C SER A 131 -4.91 35.14 -10.53
N SER A 132 -3.90 34.53 -11.16
CA SER A 132 -2.67 35.20 -11.61
C SER A 132 -2.62 35.39 -13.14
N ALA A 133 -3.71 35.14 -13.86
CA ALA A 133 -3.79 35.25 -15.31
C ALA A 133 -3.95 36.70 -15.82
N GLN A 134 -3.07 37.61 -15.38
CA GLN A 134 -2.69 38.77 -16.18
C GLN A 134 -1.24 38.60 -16.62
N GLY A 135 -1.06 37.77 -17.65
CA GLY A 135 0.17 37.66 -18.43
C GLY A 135 1.09 36.55 -17.98
N GLU A 136 0.86 35.31 -18.42
CA GLU A 136 1.91 34.39 -18.89
C GLU A 136 1.30 33.08 -19.42
N ALA A 137 2.07 32.41 -20.28
CA ALA A 137 1.65 31.41 -21.26
C ALA A 137 0.95 30.17 -20.65
N GLU A 138 -0.10 29.73 -21.34
CA GLU A 138 -0.96 28.59 -21.03
C GLU A 138 -0.18 27.26 -21.00
N MET A 139 -0.17 26.57 -19.84
CA MET A 139 0.44 25.24 -19.69
C MET A 139 -0.51 24.15 -20.20
N SER A 140 0.03 23.19 -20.96
CA SER A 140 -0.75 22.18 -21.70
C SER A 140 -1.31 21.07 -20.78
N PRO A 141 -2.54 20.57 -21.01
CA PRO A 141 -3.16 19.47 -20.26
C PRO A 141 -2.36 18.16 -20.19
N THR A 142 -1.34 17.97 -21.03
CA THR A 142 -0.42 16.82 -21.05
C THR A 142 0.52 16.72 -19.85
N ASP A 143 0.67 17.79 -19.06
CA ASP A 143 1.64 17.83 -17.95
C ASP A 143 1.12 17.19 -16.66
N LEU A 144 -0.19 16.93 -16.55
CA LEU A 144 -0.76 16.21 -15.42
C LEU A 144 -0.35 14.73 -15.46
N PRO A 145 0.01 14.12 -14.31
CA PRO A 145 0.27 12.69 -14.27
C PRO A 145 -1.01 11.95 -14.67
N PRO A 146 -0.91 10.91 -15.53
CA PRO A 146 -2.06 10.16 -15.99
C PRO A 146 -2.88 9.64 -14.79
N PRO A 147 -4.22 9.59 -14.89
CA PRO A 147 -5.03 8.92 -13.89
C PRO A 147 -4.57 7.45 -13.81
N TYR A 148 -4.08 7.06 -12.64
CA TYR A 148 -3.66 5.69 -12.33
C TYR A 148 -4.89 4.79 -12.15
N ASP A 149 -5.79 4.79 -13.13
CA ASP A 149 -6.81 3.76 -13.21
C ASP A 149 -6.11 2.43 -13.43
N GLU A 150 -6.59 1.45 -12.67
CA GLU A 150 -6.18 0.06 -12.59
C GLU A 150 -5.59 -0.45 -13.91
N ILE A 151 -4.27 -0.35 -14.07
CA ILE A 151 -3.57 -1.29 -14.94
C ILE A 151 -3.81 -2.62 -14.26
N ASP A 152 -4.75 -3.37 -14.85
CA ASP A 152 -5.10 -4.72 -14.46
C ASP A 152 -3.82 -5.47 -14.11
N ARG A 153 -3.90 -6.25 -13.03
CA ARG A 153 -2.89 -7.26 -12.67
C ARG A 153 -2.89 -8.41 -13.69
N VAL A 154 -2.88 -8.10 -14.99
CA VAL A 154 -2.46 -9.05 -16.00
C VAL A 154 -0.96 -9.18 -15.82
N THR A 155 -0.58 -10.42 -15.60
CA THR A 155 0.72 -10.97 -15.31
C THR A 155 1.68 -10.76 -16.47
N ASP A 156 2.04 -9.51 -16.78
CA ASP A 156 3.20 -9.27 -17.63
C ASP A 156 4.44 -9.43 -16.75
N SER A 157 5.01 -10.63 -16.87
CA SER A 157 6.41 -10.92 -16.57
C SER A 157 7.28 -10.05 -17.47
N GLU A 158 7.24 -8.73 -17.29
CA GLU A 158 8.20 -7.82 -17.91
C GLU A 158 9.57 -8.17 -17.32
N THR A 159 10.40 -8.74 -18.18
CA THR A 159 11.82 -9.01 -17.94
C THR A 159 12.49 -7.76 -17.36
N PRO A 160 13.41 -7.89 -16.38
CA PRO A 160 14.18 -6.76 -15.85
C PRO A 160 15.02 -6.11 -16.95
N GLY A 161 14.41 -5.14 -17.60
CA GLY A 161 14.84 -4.45 -18.80
C GLY A 161 13.77 -3.43 -19.16
N ALA A 162 13.32 -2.68 -18.14
CA ALA A 162 12.25 -1.70 -18.24
C ALA A 162 12.56 -0.74 -19.39
N HIS A 163 11.68 -0.71 -20.39
CA HIS A 163 11.78 0.24 -21.48
C HIS A 163 11.86 1.65 -20.89
N MET A 164 13.03 2.29 -21.06
CA MET A 164 13.22 3.68 -20.70
C MET A 164 12.15 4.52 -21.40
N HIS A 165 11.62 5.53 -20.70
CA HIS A 165 10.71 6.47 -21.33
C HIS A 165 11.42 7.15 -22.51
N PRO A 166 10.77 7.40 -23.66
CA PRO A 166 11.41 8.09 -24.80
C PRO A 166 11.98 9.46 -24.42
N ASP A 167 11.32 10.16 -23.49
CA ASP A 167 11.75 11.46 -22.96
C ASP A 167 12.65 11.33 -21.71
N ALA A 168 13.25 10.16 -21.50
CA ALA A 168 14.18 9.94 -20.40
C ALA A 168 15.44 10.78 -20.57
N ALA A 169 15.76 11.59 -19.57
CA ALA A 169 17.02 12.32 -19.45
C ALA A 169 17.81 11.77 -18.24
N PRO A 170 18.35 10.54 -18.34
CA PRO A 170 18.98 9.85 -17.23
C PRO A 170 20.13 10.64 -16.60
N GLU A 171 20.87 11.43 -17.39
CA GLU A 171 21.95 12.29 -16.91
C GLU A 171 21.47 13.38 -15.95
N ASN A 172 20.28 13.94 -16.17
CA ASN A 172 19.69 14.94 -15.28
C ASN A 172 19.20 14.30 -13.98
N ILE A 173 18.60 13.11 -14.09
CA ILE A 173 18.16 12.32 -12.94
C ILE A 173 19.36 11.89 -12.10
N GLU A 174 20.41 11.35 -12.72
CA GLU A 174 21.64 10.94 -12.04
C GLU A 174 22.30 12.11 -11.33
N LYS A 175 22.40 13.27 -12.01
CA LYS A 175 22.95 14.49 -11.41
C LYS A 175 22.14 14.94 -10.20
N PHE A 176 20.81 14.88 -10.26
CA PHE A 176 19.95 15.18 -9.11
C PHE A 176 20.19 14.20 -7.96
N LEU A 177 20.20 12.89 -8.24
CA LEU A 177 20.39 11.84 -7.23
C LEU A 177 21.76 11.91 -6.56
N ARG A 178 22.83 12.15 -7.33
CA ARG A 178 24.19 12.38 -6.80
C ARG A 178 24.33 13.68 -6.00
N SER A 179 23.39 14.63 -6.16
CA SER A 179 23.39 15.89 -5.40
C SER A 179 22.71 15.76 -4.02
N CYS A 180 22.17 14.59 -3.69
CA CYS A 180 21.64 14.31 -2.36
C CYS A 180 22.79 14.12 -1.35
N ASP A 181 22.48 14.22 -0.05
CA ASP A 181 23.45 13.98 1.03
C ASP A 181 24.04 12.54 0.97
N PHE A 182 23.34 11.61 0.32
CA PHE A 182 23.81 10.27 -0.03
C PHE A 182 23.94 10.11 -1.54
N ASP A 183 24.92 9.31 -2.00
CA ASP A 183 25.04 8.97 -3.42
C ASP A 183 23.96 7.97 -3.83
N LEU A 184 22.82 8.51 -4.26
CA LEU A 184 21.68 7.76 -4.78
C LEU A 184 21.79 7.51 -6.29
N GLY A 185 22.95 7.76 -6.91
CA GLY A 185 23.13 7.63 -8.37
C GLY A 185 22.82 6.22 -8.89
N HIS A 186 23.00 5.19 -8.06
CA HIS A 186 22.66 3.80 -8.37
C HIS A 186 21.17 3.56 -8.63
N LEU A 187 20.29 4.48 -8.23
CA LEU A 187 18.83 4.41 -8.44
C LEU A 187 18.37 5.05 -9.76
N THR A 188 19.28 5.64 -10.54
CA THR A 188 18.94 6.33 -11.79
C THR A 188 18.12 5.44 -12.71
N SER A 189 18.52 4.17 -12.90
CA SER A 189 17.79 3.23 -13.76
C SER A 189 16.34 3.03 -13.29
N THR A 190 16.10 2.96 -11.98
CA THR A 190 14.78 2.80 -11.37
C THR A 190 13.91 4.05 -11.57
N PHE A 191 14.45 5.25 -11.34
CA PHE A 191 13.73 6.52 -11.51
C PHE A 191 13.26 6.72 -12.95
N VAL A 192 14.09 6.31 -13.90
CA VAL A 192 13.85 6.47 -15.34
C VAL A 192 12.88 5.42 -15.90
N THR A 193 12.50 4.42 -15.11
CA THR A 193 11.47 3.46 -15.52
C THR A 193 10.11 4.12 -15.68
N ARG A 194 9.31 3.62 -16.63
CA ARG A 194 7.90 4.02 -16.81
C ARG A 194 7.08 3.88 -15.52
N ARG A 195 7.43 2.92 -14.66
CA ARG A 195 6.72 2.64 -13.41
C ARG A 195 6.89 3.74 -12.37
N ALA A 196 8.08 4.32 -12.25
CA ALA A 196 8.32 5.44 -11.34
C ALA A 196 7.77 6.76 -11.93
N GLY A 197 7.87 6.94 -13.24
CA GLY A 197 7.39 8.16 -13.92
C GLY A 197 8.26 9.39 -13.65
N LEU A 198 9.48 9.21 -13.13
CA LEU A 198 10.44 10.27 -12.78
C LEU A 198 11.63 10.28 -13.74
N PHE A 199 11.33 10.33 -15.04
CA PHE A 199 12.31 10.12 -16.11
C PHE A 199 12.98 11.40 -16.63
N ASN A 200 12.53 12.60 -16.22
CA ASN A 200 13.19 13.87 -16.57
C ASN A 200 13.06 14.90 -15.44
N LEU A 201 13.78 16.02 -15.58
CA LEU A 201 13.83 17.07 -14.57
C LEU A 201 12.46 17.70 -14.31
N GLY A 202 11.64 17.95 -15.34
CA GLY A 202 10.29 18.49 -15.17
C GLY A 202 9.38 17.60 -14.30
N ARG A 203 9.52 16.27 -14.40
CA ARG A 203 8.81 15.33 -13.50
C ARG A 203 9.34 15.38 -12.07
N LEU A 204 10.65 15.55 -11.87
CA LEU A 204 11.22 15.76 -10.54
C LEU A 204 10.75 17.09 -9.93
N GLU A 205 10.70 18.16 -10.70
CA GLU A 205 10.18 19.48 -10.28
C GLU A 205 8.69 19.41 -9.93
N LEU A 206 7.90 18.73 -10.76
CA LEU A 206 6.50 18.44 -10.46
C LEU A 206 6.37 17.68 -9.15
N LEU A 207 7.17 16.63 -8.94
CA LEU A 207 7.18 15.89 -7.68
C LEU A 207 7.61 16.80 -6.52
N ALA A 208 8.62 17.66 -6.68
CA ALA A 208 9.04 18.63 -5.66
C ALA A 208 7.93 19.56 -5.22
N SER A 209 7.06 19.98 -6.14
CA SER A 209 5.91 20.85 -5.83
C SER A 209 4.84 20.17 -4.97
N TRP A 210 4.90 18.85 -4.80
CA TRP A 210 3.93 18.14 -3.97
C TRP A 210 4.20 18.36 -2.48
N PRO A 211 3.15 18.40 -1.64
CA PRO A 211 3.29 18.32 -0.18
C PRO A 211 4.20 17.18 0.26
N ALA A 212 5.03 17.43 1.28
CA ALA A 212 6.03 16.48 1.77
C ALA A 212 5.47 15.07 2.06
N ALA A 213 4.25 14.99 2.62
CA ALA A 213 3.57 13.72 2.88
C ALA A 213 3.19 12.96 1.60
N LEU A 214 2.81 13.65 0.52
CA LEU A 214 2.46 13.02 -0.76
C LEU A 214 3.71 12.54 -1.51
N ARG A 215 4.80 13.30 -1.45
CA ARG A 215 6.09 12.88 -2.00
C ARG A 215 6.60 11.64 -1.30
N ARG A 216 6.60 11.65 0.04
CA ARG A 216 7.01 10.50 0.86
C ARG A 216 6.24 9.24 0.50
N ASP A 217 4.90 9.31 0.46
CA ASP A 217 4.05 8.18 0.08
C ASP A 217 4.31 7.69 -1.35
N HIS A 218 4.57 8.61 -2.30
CA HIS A 218 4.98 8.22 -3.66
C HIS A 218 6.32 7.48 -3.65
N LEU A 219 7.32 8.00 -2.92
CA LEU A 219 8.63 7.37 -2.81
C LEU A 219 8.52 5.98 -2.15
N GLU A 220 7.79 5.85 -1.05
CA GLU A 220 7.56 4.57 -0.36
C GLU A 220 6.89 3.54 -1.28
N ARG A 221 5.91 3.93 -2.09
CA ARG A 221 5.21 2.99 -2.98
C ARG A 221 6.04 2.51 -4.17
N HIS A 222 6.81 3.40 -4.77
CA HIS A 222 7.56 3.11 -5.99
C HIS A 222 8.97 2.59 -5.70
N PHE A 223 9.53 2.96 -4.54
CA PHE A 223 10.91 2.68 -4.19
C PHE A 223 11.09 2.04 -2.81
N GLY A 224 10.03 1.78 -2.03
CA GLY A 224 10.17 1.26 -0.66
C GLY A 224 10.78 -0.14 -0.53
N THR A 225 11.01 -0.86 -1.63
CA THR A 225 11.81 -2.10 -1.63
C THR A 225 13.31 -1.84 -1.85
N MET A 226 13.68 -0.64 -2.29
CA MET A 226 15.05 -0.23 -2.64
C MET A 226 15.58 0.86 -1.73
N LEU A 227 14.69 1.71 -1.22
CA LEU A 227 14.99 2.82 -0.33
C LEU A 227 14.56 2.49 1.09
N ASP A 228 15.42 2.80 2.05
CA ASP A 228 15.03 2.83 3.45
C ASP A 228 14.37 4.16 3.86
N ASP A 229 13.84 4.22 5.08
CA ASP A 229 13.15 5.41 5.60
C ASP A 229 14.04 6.66 5.65
N VAL A 230 15.35 6.49 5.81
CA VAL A 230 16.33 7.58 5.89
C VAL A 230 16.59 8.15 4.50
N GLU A 231 16.80 7.29 3.51
CA GLU A 231 17.01 7.69 2.12
C GLU A 231 15.76 8.38 1.54
N ILE A 232 14.56 7.90 1.89
CA ILE A 232 13.30 8.56 1.52
C ILE A 232 13.23 9.96 2.11
N GLU A 233 13.64 10.13 3.37
CA GLU A 233 13.61 11.45 4.02
C GLU A 233 14.65 12.41 3.41
N VAL A 234 15.84 11.91 3.05
CA VAL A 234 16.87 12.68 2.33
C VAL A 234 16.36 13.14 0.97
N LEU A 235 15.73 12.26 0.19
CA LEU A 235 15.10 12.64 -1.07
C LEU A 235 14.01 13.68 -0.84
N ASN A 236 13.15 13.49 0.16
CA ASN A 236 12.07 14.42 0.47
C ASN A 236 12.62 15.82 0.82
N LYS A 237 13.67 15.91 1.64
CA LYS A 237 14.40 17.15 1.92
C LYS A 237 14.96 17.77 0.65
N ARG A 238 15.61 16.97 -0.21
CA ARG A 238 16.18 17.47 -1.48
C ARG A 238 15.12 18.03 -2.43
N PHE A 239 13.95 17.39 -2.49
CA PHE A 239 12.80 17.90 -3.23
C PHE A 239 12.28 19.24 -2.66
N VAL A 240 12.35 19.47 -1.34
CA VAL A 240 12.06 20.81 -0.76
C VAL A 240 13.06 21.84 -1.26
N GLU A 241 14.35 21.55 -1.18
CA GLU A 241 15.41 22.47 -1.60
C GLU A 241 15.26 22.85 -3.08
N MET A 242 14.98 21.87 -3.94
CA MET A 242 14.75 22.10 -5.37
C MET A 242 13.58 23.06 -5.62
N SER A 243 12.49 22.98 -4.83
CA SER A 243 11.35 23.89 -4.95
C SER A 243 11.68 25.35 -4.56
N HIS A 244 12.76 25.58 -3.80
CA HIS A 244 13.19 26.92 -3.39
C HIS A 244 14.14 27.60 -4.37
N VAL A 245 14.83 26.85 -5.24
CA VAL A 245 15.78 27.40 -6.22
C VAL A 245 15.08 28.08 -7.40
N GLN A 246 13.77 27.87 -7.56
CA GLN A 246 12.98 28.40 -8.68
C GLN A 246 12.23 29.71 -8.37
N ILE A 247 12.55 30.39 -7.25
CA ILE A 247 12.06 31.75 -6.92
C ILE A 247 13.20 32.74 -7.10
#